data_AF-A0A7Y1SX61-F1
#
_entry.id   AF-A0A7Y1SX61-F1
#
_cell.length_a   1.000
_cell.length_b   1.000
_cell.length_c   1.000
_cell.angle_alpha   90.00
_cell.angle_beta   90.00
_cell.angle_gamma   90.00
#
_symmetry.space_group_name_H-M   'P 1'
#
loop_
_entity.id
_entity.type
_entity.pdbx_description
1 polymer ?
#
loop_
_entity_poly.entity_id
_entity_poly.type
_entity_poly.pdbx_seq_one_letter_code
_entity_poly.pdbx_strand_id
1 'polypeptide(L)' 'MIIDCNSCVMQHTDACDDCIVTVLLNDIGPEASGRHRVSVNDQEIQALDNLADVGLVPRLRLMPKDPPDAQVS' A
#
# COMPACT_ATOMS: atom_id res chain seq x y z
N MET A 1 0.88 -11.45 1.05
CA MET A 1 -0.16 -10.44 0.80
C MET A 1 0.13 -9.68 -0.50
N ILE A 2 -0.91 -9.21 -1.20
CA ILE A 2 -0.77 -8.31 -2.34
C ILE A 2 -1.28 -6.92 -1.92
N ILE A 3 -0.43 -5.92 -2.09
CA ILE A 3 -0.81 -4.50 -2.03
C ILE A 3 -1.18 -4.10 -3.47
N ASP A 4 -2.41 -3.67 -3.71
CA ASP A 4 -2.88 -3.18 -5.01
C ASP A 4 -3.56 -1.82 -4.85
N CYS A 5 -2.86 -0.75 -5.23
CA CYS A 5 -3.34 0.62 -5.19
C CYS A 5 -4.50 0.86 -6.16
N ASN A 6 -4.60 0.13 -7.28
CA ASN A 6 -5.73 0.27 -8.21
C ASN A 6 -7.04 -0.23 -7.61
N SER A 7 -6.94 -1.15 -6.65
CA SER A 7 -8.07 -1.73 -5.93
C SER A 7 -8.30 -1.06 -4.57
N CYS A 8 -7.67 0.09 -4.30
CA CYS A 8 -7.79 0.82 -3.05
C CYS A 8 -8.86 1.93 -3.15
N VAL A 9 -9.79 2.02 -2.19
CA VAL A 9 -10.79 3.11 -2.14
C VAL A 9 -10.16 4.48 -1.86
N MET A 10 -8.97 4.49 -1.26
CA MET A 10 -8.25 5.70 -0.88
C MET A 10 -7.34 6.22 -2.01
N GLN A 11 -7.31 5.56 -3.17
CA GLN A 11 -6.47 5.97 -4.30
C GLN A 11 -6.81 7.41 -4.72
N HIS A 12 -5.78 8.23 -4.97
CA HIS A 12 -5.91 9.65 -5.32
C HIS A 12 -6.51 10.54 -4.22
N THR A 13 -6.38 10.12 -2.95
CA THR A 13 -6.69 10.97 -1.77
C THR A 13 -5.42 11.23 -0.96
N ASP A 14 -5.46 12.22 -0.07
CA ASP A 14 -4.34 12.58 0.83
C ASP A 14 -3.88 11.41 1.73
N ALA A 15 -4.69 10.36 1.88
CA ALA A 15 -4.28 9.15 2.59
C ALA A 15 -3.13 8.39 1.88
N CYS A 16 -2.93 8.61 0.57
CA CYS A 16 -1.78 8.07 -0.15
C CYS A 16 -0.48 8.74 0.28
N ASP A 17 -0.50 10.01 0.69
CA ASP A 17 0.70 10.76 1.07
C ASP A 17 1.30 10.23 2.38
N ASP A 18 0.45 9.75 3.29
CA ASP A 18 0.82 9.10 4.56
C ASP A 18 0.68 7.56 4.50
N CYS A 19 0.95 6.96 3.35
CA CYS A 19 0.89 5.51 3.17
C CYS A 19 2.25 4.94 2.74
N ILE A 20 2.59 3.74 3.24
CA ILE A 20 3.85 3.02 2.93
C ILE A 20 4.14 2.86 1.43
N VAL A 21 3.11 2.95 0.59
CA VAL A 21 3.20 2.83 -0.86
C VAL A 21 4.09 3.91 -1.49
N THR A 22 4.24 5.08 -0.86
CA THR A 22 5.16 6.14 -1.32
C THR A 22 6.63 5.69 -1.25
N VAL A 23 6.97 4.86 -0.25
CA VAL A 23 8.30 4.29 -0.05
C VAL A 23 8.50 3.03 -0.90
N LEU A 24 7.50 2.14 -0.95
CA LEU A 24 7.60 0.85 -1.63
C LEU A 24 7.53 0.94 -3.16
N LEU A 25 6.74 1.89 -3.69
CA LEU A 25 6.49 2.00 -5.12
C LEU A 25 7.41 3.00 -5.80
N ASN A 26 8.20 3.75 -5.01
CA ASN A 26 9.10 4.83 -5.43
C ASN A 26 8.64 5.51 -6.73
N ASP A 27 7.56 6.27 -6.58
CA ASP A 27 6.95 7.06 -7.64
C ASP A 27 6.66 8.45 -7.04
N ILE A 28 7.74 9.12 -6.61
CA ILE A 28 7.69 10.53 -6.19
C ILE A 28 7.62 11.37 -7.47
N GLY A 29 6.40 11.63 -7.94
CA GLY A 29 6.13 12.53 -9.06
C GLY A 29 4.74 12.37 -9.66
N PRO A 30 4.24 13.38 -10.40
CA PRO A 30 2.95 13.31 -11.11
C PRO A 30 2.90 12.22 -12.19
N GLU A 31 4.06 11.62 -12.52
CA GLU A 31 4.28 10.59 -13.54
C GLU A 31 4.37 9.18 -12.90
N ALA A 32 3.75 9.00 -11.73
CA ALA A 32 3.75 7.79 -10.93
C ALA A 32 3.02 6.60 -11.59
N SER A 33 3.49 6.14 -12.74
CA SER A 33 2.77 5.20 -13.62
C SER A 33 3.30 3.77 -13.59
N GLY A 34 4.26 3.43 -12.74
CA GLY A 34 4.98 2.17 -12.92
C GLY A 34 4.38 0.97 -12.20
N ARG A 35 4.16 1.11 -10.89
CA ARG A 35 3.89 -0.06 -10.05
C ARG A 35 2.75 0.25 -9.11
N HIS A 36 1.55 -0.23 -9.45
CA HIS A 36 0.37 -0.15 -8.57
C HIS A 36 0.18 -1.41 -7.72
N ARG A 37 1.00 -2.45 -7.95
CA ARG A 37 0.85 -3.76 -7.32
C ARG A 37 2.18 -4.31 -6.82
N VAL A 38 2.24 -4.67 -5.55
CA VAL A 38 3.41 -5.26 -4.88
C VAL A 38 2.99 -6.51 -4.11
N SER A 39 3.76 -7.59 -4.27
CA SER A 39 3.65 -8.75 -3.41
C SER A 39 4.60 -8.58 -2.23
N VAL A 40 4.08 -8.69 -1.02
CA VAL A 40 4.84 -8.70 0.24
C VAL A 40 4.57 -9.98 0.99
N ASN A 41 5.62 -10.63 1.48
CA ASN A 41 5.53 -11.80 2.35
C ASN A 41 5.40 -11.40 3.84
N ASP A 42 5.17 -12.38 4.71
CA ASP A 42 4.90 -12.12 6.13
C ASP A 42 6.10 -11.51 6.87
N GLN A 43 7.33 -11.88 6.49
CA GLN A 43 8.54 -11.28 7.07
C GLN A 43 8.70 -9.83 6.63
N GLU A 44 8.36 -9.52 5.38
CA GLU A 44 8.37 -8.15 4.86
C GLU A 44 7.30 -7.30 5.53
N ILE A 45 6.09 -7.82 5.77
CA ILE A 45 5.06 -7.11 6.54
C ILE A 45 5.57 -6.79 7.94
N GLN A 46 6.13 -7.78 8.64
CA GLN A 46 6.66 -7.57 9.98
C GLN A 46 7.78 -6.51 10.00
N ALA A 47 8.66 -6.52 8.99
CA ALA A 47 9.70 -5.52 8.87
C ALA A 47 9.12 -4.11 8.65
N LEU A 48 8.11 -3.97 7.78
CA LEU A 48 7.44 -2.69 7.55
C LEU A 48 6.73 -2.17 8.81
N ASP A 49 6.08 -3.05 9.57
CA ASP A 49 5.45 -2.69 10.84
C ASP A 49 6.48 -2.23 11.87
N ASN A 50 7.61 -2.94 12.02
CA ASN A 50 8.69 -2.54 12.92
C ASN A 50 9.25 -1.16 12.57
N LEU A 51 9.41 -0.86 11.27
CA LEU A 51 9.87 0.44 10.80
C LEU A 51 8.83 1.54 11.08
N ALA A 52 7.54 1.24 10.92
CA ALA A 52 6.48 2.19 11.17
C ALA A 52 6.30 2.49 12.67
N ASP A 53 6.50 1.49 13.53
CA ASP A 53 6.44 1.64 14.99
C ASP A 53 7.44 2.66 15.52
N VAL A 54 8.61 2.77 14.88
CA VAL A 54 9.65 3.77 15.23
C VAL A 54 9.58 5.05 14.38
N GLY A 55 8.57 5.18 13.51
CA GLY A 55 8.36 6.37 12.68
C GLY A 55 9.33 6.52 11.51
N LEU A 56 9.98 5.45 11.07
CA LEU A 56 10.88 5.49 9.91
C LEU A 56 10.12 5.44 8.58
N VAL A 57 8.90 4.89 8.58
CA VAL A 57 8.03 4.81 7.40
C VAL A 57 6.57 5.02 7.82
N PRO A 58 5.70 5.52 6.93
CA PRO A 58 4.27 5.57 7.19
C PRO A 58 3.66 4.16 7.23
N ARG A 59 2.49 4.00 7.87
CA ARG A 59 1.77 2.70 7.91
C ARG A 59 1.05 2.41 6.59
N LEU A 60 0.74 1.15 6.35
CA LEU A 60 -0.14 0.76 5.24
C LEU A 60 -1.57 1.24 5.51
N ARG A 61 -2.09 2.09 4.61
CA ARG A 61 -3.47 2.63 4.65
C ARG A 61 -4.38 1.99 3.59
N LEU A 62 -3.98 0.86 3.02
CA LEU A 62 -4.73 0.21 1.94
C LEU A 62 -6.08 -0.27 2.45
N MET A 63 -7.13 0.13 1.74
CA MET A 63 -8.49 -0.30 2.01
C MET A 63 -9.12 -0.80 0.69
N PRO A 64 -9.39 -2.12 0.57
CA PRO A 64 -9.91 -2.70 -0.68
C PRO A 64 -11.26 -2.09 -1.09
N LYS A 65 -11.47 -1.90 -2.40
CA LYS A 65 -12.77 -1.53 -3.01
C LYS A 65 -13.84 -2.59 -2.77
N ASP A 66 -13.42 -3.86 -2.78
CA ASP A 66 -14.24 -5.01 -2.45
C ASP A 66 -13.61 -5.74 -1.24
N PRO A 67 -14.37 -6.06 -0.17
CA PRO A 67 -13.85 -6.88 0.91
C PRO A 67 -13.40 -8.24 0.37
N PRO A 68 -12.38 -8.89 0.96
CA PRO A 68 -11.77 -10.11 0.45
C PRO A 68 -12.72 -11.32 0.28
N ASP A 69 -14.00 -11.20 0.69
CA ASP A 69 -15.07 -12.20 0.52
C ASP A 69 -15.96 -12.01 -0.73
N ALA A 70 -15.77 -10.96 -1.53
CA ALA A 70 -16.55 -10.76 -2.77
C ALA A 70 -16.04 -11.58 -3.98
N GLN A 71 -15.00 -12.39 -3.80
CA GLN A 71 -14.31 -13.13 -4.88
C GLN A 71 -14.71 -14.62 -4.99
N VAL A 72 -15.90 -15.00 -4.52
CA VAL A 72 -16.47 -16.34 -4.78
C VAL A 72 -17.78 -16.20 -5.57
N SER A 73 -17.71 -16.40 -6.87
CA SER A 73 -18.84 -16.73 -7.75
C SER A 73 -18.35 -17.57 -8.92
#